data_AF-A0A8T6NY95-F1
#
_entry.id   AF-A0A8T6NY95-F1
#
_cell.length_a   1.000
_cell.length_b   1.000
_cell.length_c   1.000
_cell.angle_alpha   90.00
_cell.angle_beta   90.00
_cell.angle_gamma   90.00
#
_symmetry.space_group_name_H-M   'P 1'
#
loop_
_entity.id
_entity.type
_entity.pdbx_description
1 polymer ?
#
loop_
_entity_poly.entity_id
_entity_poly.type
_entity_poly.pdbx_seq_one_letter_code
_entity_poly.pdbx_strand_id
1 'polypeptide(L)'
;MSRPQFNYGGQALLEGVMMRGSTHMAAAVRKPDGEIELYEEPLDSPLYNGWLSKVPFVRGLGLLWDSLGLGLKALFWSANLQLPEDSEERIEGGAVAGTVATSFTIAIGLFFLLPAGAASGIESLFGVDSAVIGNLIEGVIRLALVIGYVAATGLIPDVRRLYAYHGAEHKTINAYEAGAALDPESVDRFPVTHPRCGTGFLLIVVLLTILIGVLLGDLALLPRLASRVLLI
;
A
#
# COMPACT_ATOMS: atom_id res chain seq x y z
N MET A 1 12.43 33.72 -5.69
CA MET A 1 11.22 32.91 -5.50
C MET A 1 11.68 31.47 -5.29
N SER A 2 11.63 30.97 -4.06
CA SER A 2 11.86 29.56 -3.78
C SER A 2 10.83 28.75 -4.58
N ARG A 3 11.29 27.78 -5.39
CA ARG A 3 10.39 26.83 -6.06
C ARG A 3 9.51 26.19 -4.96
N PRO A 4 8.18 26.09 -5.13
CA PRO A 4 7.36 25.38 -4.17
C PRO A 4 7.94 23.97 -4.00
N GLN A 5 8.24 23.60 -2.76
CA GLN A 5 8.87 22.33 -2.42
C GLN A 5 7.93 21.22 -2.89
N PHE A 6 8.37 20.45 -3.88
CA PHE A 6 7.59 19.33 -4.40
C PHE A 6 7.67 18.18 -3.39
N ASN A 7 6.51 17.64 -3.03
CA ASN A 7 6.45 16.50 -2.12
C ASN A 7 6.68 15.21 -2.90
N TYR A 8 7.81 14.57 -2.66
CA TYR A 8 8.08 13.24 -3.20
C TYR A 8 7.24 12.18 -2.47
N GLY A 9 6.84 11.18 -3.24
CA GLY A 9 6.34 9.91 -2.70
C GLY A 9 7.36 8.81 -2.98
N GLY A 10 7.27 7.72 -2.23
CA GLY A 10 8.15 6.58 -2.42
C GLY A 10 7.44 5.25 -2.25
N GLN A 11 8.12 4.19 -2.65
CA GLN A 11 7.69 2.82 -2.45
C GLN A 11 8.92 1.94 -2.22
N ALA A 12 8.86 1.04 -1.24
CA ALA A 12 9.86 -0.01 -1.10
C ALA A 12 9.73 -1.04 -2.23
N LEU A 13 10.87 -1.49 -2.75
CA LEU A 13 10.99 -2.54 -3.74
C LEU A 13 11.77 -3.72 -3.15
N LEU A 14 11.80 -4.86 -3.84
CA LEU A 14 12.67 -5.95 -3.43
C LEU A 14 14.12 -5.50 -3.60
N GLU A 15 14.89 -5.47 -2.51
CA GLU A 15 16.27 -4.97 -2.47
C GLU A 15 16.47 -3.51 -2.90
N GLY A 16 15.42 -2.67 -2.85
CA GLY A 16 15.52 -1.31 -3.37
C GLY A 16 14.42 -0.35 -2.94
N VAL A 17 14.46 0.85 -3.51
CA VAL A 17 13.44 1.90 -3.33
C VAL A 17 13.10 2.55 -4.65
N MET A 18 11.86 2.97 -4.78
CA MET A 18 11.38 3.88 -5.82
C MET A 18 11.05 5.22 -5.19
N MET A 19 11.44 6.30 -5.86
CA MET A 19 11.01 7.67 -5.58
C MET A 19 10.24 8.22 -6.78
N ARG A 20 9.06 8.80 -6.52
CA ARG A 20 8.18 9.39 -7.53
C ARG A 20 8.15 10.91 -7.38
N GLY A 21 8.64 11.60 -8.40
CA GLY A 21 8.61 13.05 -8.56
C GLY A 21 7.34 13.57 -9.23
N SER A 22 7.35 14.85 -9.62
CA SER A 22 6.27 15.48 -10.41
C SER A 22 6.31 15.07 -11.87
N THR A 23 7.52 14.90 -12.40
CA THR A 23 7.77 14.70 -13.83
C THR A 23 8.45 13.38 -14.12
N HIS A 24 9.13 12.77 -13.15
CA HIS A 24 9.94 11.56 -13.34
C HIS A 24 9.77 10.65 -12.13
N MET A 25 9.89 9.35 -12.36
CA MET A 25 10.16 8.38 -11.30
C MET A 25 11.56 7.82 -11.47
N ALA A 26 12.21 7.52 -10.34
CA ALA A 26 13.49 6.85 -10.29
C ALA A 26 13.41 5.69 -9.30
N ALA A 27 14.07 4.58 -9.61
CA ALA A 27 14.20 3.44 -8.71
C ALA A 27 15.65 2.97 -8.69
N ALA A 28 16.09 2.50 -7.53
CA ALA A 28 17.41 1.94 -7.31
C ALA A 28 17.26 0.60 -6.60
N VAL A 29 17.77 -0.47 -7.20
CA VAL A 29 17.66 -1.85 -6.69
C VAL A 29 19.04 -2.48 -6.65
N ARG A 30 19.37 -3.13 -5.53
CA ARG A 30 20.60 -3.91 -5.41
C ARG A 30 20.39 -5.28 -6.04
N LYS A 31 21.23 -5.65 -7.01
CA LYS A 31 21.29 -6.98 -7.60
C LYS A 31 22.00 -7.96 -6.65
N PRO A 32 21.85 -9.29 -6.84
CA PRO A 32 22.53 -10.30 -6.04
C PRO A 32 24.06 -10.20 -6.04
N ASP A 33 24.67 -9.68 -7.12
CA ASP A 33 26.11 -9.40 -7.25
C ASP A 33 26.58 -8.16 -6.46
N GLY A 34 25.64 -7.40 -5.89
CA GLY A 34 25.88 -6.20 -5.09
C GLY A 34 25.85 -4.88 -5.88
N GLU A 35 25.79 -4.93 -7.21
CA GLU A 35 25.65 -3.74 -8.06
C GLU A 35 24.26 -3.09 -7.87
N ILE A 36 24.19 -1.77 -8.05
CA ILE A 36 22.93 -1.02 -7.99
C ILE A 36 22.44 -0.78 -9.41
N GLU A 37 21.32 -1.38 -9.77
CA GLU A 37 20.62 -1.10 -11.00
C GLU A 37 19.71 0.13 -10.81
N LEU A 38 19.82 1.09 -11.73
CA LEU A 38 19.01 2.31 -11.73
C LEU A 38 17.98 2.24 -12.85
N TYR A 39 16.75 2.64 -12.52
CA TYR A 39 15.66 2.77 -13.47
C TYR A 39 15.05 4.15 -13.38
N GLU A 40 14.92 4.84 -14.51
CA GLU A 40 14.30 6.15 -14.60
C GLU A 40 13.26 6.16 -15.73
N GLU A 41 12.10 6.75 -15.46
CA GLU A 41 11.03 6.89 -16.44
C GLU A 41 10.33 8.25 -16.27
N PRO A 42 10.07 8.97 -17.38
CA PRO A 42 9.28 10.20 -17.34
C PRO A 42 7.80 9.90 -17.08
N LEU A 43 7.15 10.74 -16.28
CA LEU A 43 5.72 10.65 -15.94
C LEU A 43 4.90 11.48 -16.92
N ASP A 44 4.93 11.12 -18.20
CA ASP A 44 4.36 11.91 -19.30
C ASP A 44 2.87 11.61 -19.61
N SER A 45 2.12 11.07 -18.64
CA SER A 45 0.75 10.63 -18.90
C SER A 45 -0.24 11.80 -19.16
N PRO A 46 -1.12 11.70 -20.17
CA PRO A 46 -2.22 12.65 -20.39
C PRO A 46 -3.16 12.79 -19.17
N LEU A 47 -3.17 11.79 -18.29
CA LEU A 47 -3.89 11.81 -17.00
C LEU A 47 -3.49 13.00 -16.11
N TYR A 48 -2.31 13.60 -16.33
CA TYR A 48 -1.83 14.76 -15.60
C TYR A 48 -2.29 16.09 -16.21
N ASN A 49 -2.52 16.13 -17.54
CA ASN A 49 -2.68 17.37 -18.32
C ASN A 49 -4.05 17.52 -19.02
N GLY A 50 -4.89 16.48 -19.02
CA GLY A 50 -6.21 16.49 -19.65
C GLY A 50 -7.30 17.19 -18.82
N TRP A 51 -8.48 17.42 -19.42
CA TRP A 51 -9.61 18.08 -18.73
C TRP A 51 -10.12 17.29 -17.51
N LEU A 52 -10.03 15.96 -17.54
CA LEU A 52 -10.40 15.07 -16.43
C LEU A 52 -9.49 15.21 -15.20
N SER A 53 -8.24 15.67 -15.38
CA SER A 53 -7.30 15.91 -14.28
C SER A 53 -7.64 17.14 -13.44
N LYS A 54 -8.63 17.94 -13.88
CA LYS A 54 -9.15 19.14 -13.20
C LYS A 54 -10.38 18.85 -12.34
N VAL A 55 -11.03 17.70 -12.51
CA VAL A 55 -12.22 17.34 -11.75
C VAL A 55 -11.79 16.62 -10.45
N PRO A 56 -12.16 17.12 -9.25
CA PRO A 56 -11.87 16.43 -7.99
C PRO A 56 -12.51 15.03 -7.98
N PHE A 57 -11.96 14.09 -7.21
CA PHE A 57 -12.26 12.64 -7.24
C PHE A 57 -11.80 11.91 -8.51
N VAL A 58 -12.20 12.35 -9.71
CA VAL A 58 -11.77 11.71 -10.97
C VAL A 58 -10.26 11.80 -11.11
N ARG A 59 -9.69 12.99 -10.85
CA ARG A 59 -8.25 13.19 -10.74
C ARG A 59 -7.62 12.25 -9.72
N GLY A 60 -8.23 12.11 -8.53
CA GLY A 60 -7.70 11.28 -7.45
C GLY A 60 -7.63 9.80 -7.83
N LEU A 61 -8.71 9.26 -8.40
CA LEU A 61 -8.78 7.89 -8.89
C LEU A 61 -7.78 7.65 -10.03
N GLY A 62 -7.67 8.59 -10.98
CA GLY A 62 -6.69 8.49 -12.07
C GLY A 62 -5.25 8.46 -11.56
N LEU A 63 -4.91 9.31 -10.59
CA LEU A 63 -3.58 9.34 -9.96
C LEU A 63 -3.30 8.07 -9.14
N LEU A 64 -4.30 7.55 -8.43
CA LEU A 64 -4.19 6.30 -7.68
C LEU A 64 -3.94 5.12 -8.63
N TRP A 65 -4.68 5.04 -9.73
CA TRP A 65 -4.53 4.00 -10.74
C TRP A 65 -3.14 4.04 -11.38
N ASP A 66 -2.67 5.23 -11.76
CA ASP A 66 -1.34 5.40 -12.33
C ASP A 66 -0.24 5.01 -11.33
N SER A 67 -0.37 5.44 -10.06
CA SER A 67 0.58 5.09 -9.00
C SER A 67 0.60 3.58 -8.71
N LEU A 68 -0.56 2.92 -8.73
CA LEU A 68 -0.66 1.47 -8.58
C LEU A 68 0.02 0.74 -9.76
N GLY A 69 -0.22 1.19 -10.99
CA GLY A 69 0.38 0.62 -12.19
C GLY A 69 1.92 0.74 -12.18
N LEU A 70 2.44 1.93 -11.88
CA LEU A 70 3.88 2.18 -11.75
C LEU A 70 4.49 1.38 -10.59
N GLY A 71 3.79 1.33 -9.45
CA GLY A 71 4.20 0.57 -8.28
C GLY A 71 4.33 -0.92 -8.58
N LEU A 72 3.32 -1.52 -9.24
CA LEU A 72 3.37 -2.91 -9.67
C LEU A 72 4.48 -3.16 -10.70
N LYS A 73 4.61 -2.29 -11.71
CA LYS A 73 5.67 -2.38 -12.73
C LYS A 73 7.06 -2.44 -12.08
N ALA A 74 7.34 -1.54 -11.14
CA ALA A 74 8.62 -1.49 -10.45
C ALA A 74 8.83 -2.64 -9.46
N LEU A 75 7.77 -3.12 -8.79
CA LEU A 75 7.86 -4.31 -7.93
C LEU A 75 8.28 -5.54 -8.75
N PHE A 76 7.60 -5.81 -9.86
CA PHE A 76 7.95 -6.94 -10.72
C PHE A 76 9.31 -6.76 -11.40
N TRP A 77 9.67 -5.54 -11.80
CA TRP A 77 11.00 -5.24 -12.28
C TRP A 77 12.07 -5.56 -11.21
N SER A 78 11.90 -5.09 -9.97
CA SER A 78 12.84 -5.38 -8.88
C SER A 78 12.92 -6.87 -8.55
N ALA A 79 11.80 -7.60 -8.62
CA ALA A 79 11.76 -9.04 -8.41
C ALA A 79 12.52 -9.79 -9.51
N ASN A 80 12.33 -9.41 -10.78
CA ASN A 80 13.03 -10.02 -11.90
C ASN A 80 14.55 -9.77 -11.86
N LEU A 81 15.01 -8.65 -11.27
CA LEU A 81 16.44 -8.40 -11.05
C LEU A 81 17.09 -9.30 -9.99
N GLN A 82 16.29 -9.95 -9.14
CA GLN A 82 16.81 -10.92 -8.17
C GLN A 82 16.98 -12.32 -8.76
N LEU A 83 16.43 -12.57 -9.95
CA LEU A 83 16.56 -13.85 -10.66
C LEU A 83 17.84 -13.86 -11.51
N PRO A 84 18.45 -15.04 -11.74
CA PRO A 84 19.49 -15.20 -12.76
C PRO A 84 19.02 -14.72 -14.14
N GLU A 85 19.93 -14.15 -14.94
CA GLU A 85 19.61 -13.59 -16.27
C GLU A 85 18.97 -14.62 -17.22
N ASP A 86 19.35 -15.90 -17.08
CA ASP A 86 18.89 -17.05 -17.85
C ASP A 86 17.71 -17.80 -17.22
N SER A 87 17.11 -17.27 -16.15
CA SER A 87 15.96 -17.91 -15.50
C SER A 87 14.73 -17.94 -16.41
N GLU A 88 14.12 -19.11 -16.58
CA GLU A 88 12.80 -19.25 -17.22
C GLU A 88 11.65 -18.77 -16.30
N GLU A 89 11.93 -18.50 -15.02
CA GLU A 89 10.94 -18.08 -14.01
C GLU A 89 10.67 -16.57 -14.01
N ARG A 90 10.99 -15.85 -15.09
CA ARG A 90 10.72 -14.41 -15.19
C ARG A 90 9.23 -14.15 -14.99
N ILE A 91 8.94 -13.19 -14.13
CA ILE A 91 7.58 -12.81 -13.77
C ILE A 91 7.07 -11.84 -14.84
N GLU A 92 6.38 -12.39 -15.86
CA GLU A 92 5.91 -11.63 -17.01
C GLU A 92 4.44 -11.96 -17.40
N GLY A 93 3.80 -11.03 -18.12
CA GLY A 93 2.53 -11.27 -18.81
C GLY A 93 1.36 -11.73 -17.93
N GLY A 94 0.69 -12.83 -18.33
CA GLY A 94 -0.52 -13.33 -17.69
C GLY A 94 -0.31 -13.89 -16.27
N ALA A 95 0.91 -14.35 -15.94
CA ALA A 95 1.23 -14.86 -14.61
C ALA A 95 1.21 -13.74 -13.55
N VAL A 96 1.65 -12.54 -13.92
CA VAL A 96 1.51 -11.32 -13.11
C VAL A 96 0.04 -11.05 -12.82
N ALA A 97 -0.80 -11.02 -13.86
CA ALA A 97 -2.23 -10.73 -13.71
C ALA A 97 -2.92 -11.75 -12.80
N GLY A 98 -2.60 -13.04 -12.97
CA GLY A 98 -3.10 -14.12 -12.10
C GLY A 98 -2.67 -13.92 -10.64
N THR A 99 -1.39 -13.68 -10.39
CA THR A 99 -0.85 -13.47 -9.03
C THR A 99 -1.48 -12.24 -8.37
N VAL A 100 -1.61 -11.13 -9.11
CA VAL A 100 -2.26 -9.91 -8.62
C VAL A 100 -3.73 -10.19 -8.28
N ALA A 101 -4.49 -10.83 -9.18
CA ALA A 101 -5.89 -11.16 -8.95
C ALA A 101 -6.10 -12.08 -7.75
N THR A 102 -5.26 -13.12 -7.60
CA THR A 102 -5.29 -14.01 -6.44
C THR A 102 -4.96 -13.25 -5.15
N SER A 103 -3.94 -12.39 -5.17
CA SER A 103 -3.55 -11.58 -4.01
C SER A 103 -4.67 -10.64 -3.57
N PHE A 104 -5.33 -9.96 -4.52
CA PHE A 104 -6.50 -9.12 -4.23
C PHE A 104 -7.66 -9.95 -3.68
N THR A 105 -7.93 -11.13 -4.25
CA THR A 105 -9.01 -12.02 -3.76
C THR A 105 -8.76 -12.43 -2.31
N ILE A 106 -7.53 -12.85 -1.99
CA ILE A 106 -7.13 -13.19 -0.61
C ILE A 106 -7.25 -11.97 0.30
N ALA A 107 -6.79 -10.80 -0.15
CA ALA A 107 -6.85 -9.57 0.65
C ALA A 107 -8.31 -9.17 0.96
N ILE A 108 -9.22 -9.24 -0.02
CA ILE A 108 -10.65 -8.97 0.17
C ILE A 108 -11.25 -9.98 1.15
N GLY A 109 -10.95 -11.27 0.96
CA GLY A 109 -11.40 -12.33 1.86
C GLY A 109 -10.95 -12.11 3.29
N LEU A 110 -9.64 -11.87 3.50
CA LEU A 110 -9.01 -11.80 4.81
C LEU A 110 -9.31 -10.49 5.57
N PHE A 111 -9.32 -9.34 4.88
CA PHE A 111 -9.40 -8.03 5.54
C PHE A 111 -10.78 -7.38 5.49
N PHE A 112 -11.70 -7.87 4.64
CA PHE A 112 -13.04 -7.31 4.52
C PHE A 112 -14.13 -8.33 4.86
N LEU A 113 -14.10 -9.51 4.24
CA LEU A 113 -15.17 -10.51 4.42
C LEU A 113 -15.03 -11.26 5.74
N LEU A 114 -13.83 -11.70 6.10
CA LEU A 114 -13.57 -12.47 7.31
C LEU A 114 -13.90 -11.69 8.60
N PRO A 115 -13.52 -10.41 8.78
CA PRO A 115 -13.93 -9.65 9.96
C PRO A 115 -15.44 -9.50 10.08
N ALA A 116 -16.13 -9.22 8.97
CA ALA A 116 -17.57 -9.05 8.94
C ALA A 116 -18.33 -10.36 9.22
N GLY A 117 -17.87 -11.46 8.64
CA GLY A 117 -18.40 -12.80 8.90
C GLY A 117 -18.16 -13.26 10.34
N ALA A 118 -16.94 -13.04 10.86
CA ALA A 118 -16.59 -13.36 12.25
C ALA A 118 -17.43 -12.55 13.24
N ALA A 119 -17.60 -11.25 13.03
CA ALA A 119 -18.46 -10.41 13.86
C ALA A 119 -19.92 -10.88 13.84
N SER A 120 -20.47 -11.18 12.66
CA SER A 120 -21.83 -11.71 12.53
C SER A 120 -22.01 -13.05 13.26
N GLY A 121 -21.00 -13.91 13.22
CA GLY A 121 -20.98 -15.17 13.96
C GLY A 121 -20.96 -14.96 15.47
N ILE A 122 -20.16 -14.03 15.97
CA ILE A 122 -20.12 -13.66 17.40
C ILE A 122 -21.46 -13.08 17.84
N GLU A 123 -22.05 -12.18 17.06
CA GLU A 123 -23.37 -11.61 17.35
C GLU A 123 -24.43 -12.71 17.50
N SER A 124 -24.42 -13.68 16.57
CA SER A 124 -25.35 -14.81 16.57
C SER A 124 -25.13 -15.77 17.75
N LEU A 125 -23.88 -16.01 18.15
CA LEU A 125 -23.54 -16.93 19.24
C LEU A 125 -23.81 -16.34 20.63
N PHE A 126 -23.62 -15.04 20.80
CA PHE A 126 -23.74 -14.36 22.10
C PHE A 126 -25.01 -13.52 22.25
N GLY A 127 -25.88 -13.47 21.23
CA GLY A 127 -27.14 -12.71 21.27
C GLY A 127 -26.92 -11.20 21.35
N VAL A 128 -26.00 -10.67 20.53
CA VAL A 128 -25.69 -9.22 20.51
C VAL A 128 -26.66 -8.51 19.57
N ASP A 129 -27.66 -7.84 20.14
CA ASP A 129 -28.70 -7.12 19.37
C ASP A 129 -28.39 -5.63 19.16
N SER A 130 -27.12 -5.27 18.94
CA SER A 130 -26.71 -3.88 18.78
C SER A 130 -25.75 -3.69 17.61
N ALA A 131 -26.21 -2.98 16.57
CA ALA A 131 -25.38 -2.54 15.44
C ALA A 131 -24.08 -1.87 15.86
N VAL A 132 -24.11 -1.05 16.92
CA VAL A 132 -22.93 -0.33 17.40
C VAL A 132 -21.90 -1.33 17.93
N ILE A 133 -22.34 -2.28 18.78
CA ILE A 133 -21.46 -3.30 19.35
C ILE A 133 -20.94 -4.23 18.25
N GLY A 134 -21.80 -4.64 17.31
CA GLY A 134 -21.43 -5.49 16.19
C GLY A 134 -20.37 -4.89 15.27
N ASN A 135 -20.53 -3.62 14.89
CA ASN A 135 -19.53 -2.91 14.08
C ASN A 135 -18.25 -2.62 14.86
N LEU A 136 -18.33 -2.41 16.18
CA LEU A 136 -17.14 -2.29 17.03
C LEU A 136 -16.36 -3.61 17.10
N ILE A 137 -17.05 -4.75 17.27
CA ILE A 137 -16.44 -6.08 17.23
C ILE A 137 -15.75 -6.31 15.89
N GLU A 138 -16.43 -6.04 14.77
CA GLU A 138 -15.84 -6.13 13.45
C GLU A 138 -14.58 -5.27 13.31
N GLY A 139 -14.65 -4.02 13.80
CA GLY A 139 -13.52 -3.09 13.81
C GLY A 139 -12.32 -3.59 14.61
N VAL A 140 -12.57 -4.13 15.80
CA VAL A 140 -11.53 -4.73 16.65
C VAL A 140 -10.90 -5.95 15.99
N ILE A 141 -11.71 -6.85 15.43
CA ILE A 141 -11.22 -8.03 14.69
C ILE A 141 -10.36 -7.59 13.51
N ARG A 142 -10.83 -6.63 12.71
CA ARG A 142 -10.09 -6.09 11.57
C ARG A 142 -8.77 -5.46 11.99
N LEU A 143 -8.77 -4.62 13.01
CA LEU A 143 -7.55 -3.99 13.53
C LEU A 143 -6.55 -5.04 14.03
N ALA A 144 -7.01 -6.03 14.79
CA ALA A 144 -6.18 -7.14 15.26
C ALA A 144 -5.60 -7.94 14.09
N LEU A 145 -6.37 -8.18 13.02
CA LEU A 145 -5.89 -8.86 11.82
C LEU A 145 -4.85 -8.05 11.06
N VAL A 146 -5.05 -6.75 10.88
CA VAL A 146 -4.07 -5.87 10.22
C VAL A 146 -2.75 -5.86 10.99
N ILE A 147 -2.81 -5.63 12.31
CA ILE A 147 -1.61 -5.60 13.17
C ILE A 147 -0.94 -6.98 13.18
N GLY A 148 -1.71 -8.04 13.38
CA GLY A 148 -1.22 -9.41 13.41
C GLY A 148 -0.58 -9.83 12.08
N TYR A 149 -1.17 -9.45 10.95
CA TYR A 149 -0.63 -9.73 9.63
C TYR A 149 0.71 -9.02 9.38
N VAL A 150 0.81 -7.72 9.68
CA VAL A 150 2.07 -6.97 9.54
C VAL A 150 3.16 -7.54 10.46
N ALA A 151 2.81 -7.86 11.71
CA ALA A 151 3.73 -8.46 12.65
C ALA A 151 4.22 -9.85 12.18
N ALA A 152 3.31 -10.70 11.71
CA ALA A 152 3.62 -12.05 11.25
C ALA A 152 4.46 -12.05 9.97
N THR A 153 4.12 -11.21 8.99
CA THR A 153 4.90 -11.14 7.74
C THR A 153 6.29 -10.56 7.96
N GLY A 154 6.49 -9.65 8.93
CA GLY A 154 7.82 -9.19 9.35
C GLY A 154 8.73 -10.26 9.99
N LEU A 155 8.21 -11.46 10.25
CA LEU A 155 9.01 -12.62 10.65
C LEU A 155 9.71 -13.29 9.46
N ILE A 156 9.20 -13.09 8.24
CA ILE A 156 9.76 -13.63 7.01
C ILE A 156 10.99 -12.78 6.62
N PRO A 157 12.18 -13.37 6.41
CA PRO A 157 13.42 -12.62 6.16
C PRO A 157 13.33 -11.62 5.02
N ASP A 158 12.75 -12.01 3.90
CA ASP A 158 12.64 -11.15 2.70
C ASP A 158 11.70 -9.97 2.94
N VAL A 159 10.57 -10.20 3.61
CA VAL A 159 9.61 -9.13 3.97
C VAL A 159 10.21 -8.20 5.01
N ARG A 160 10.96 -8.72 5.99
CA ARG A 160 11.69 -7.90 6.95
C ARG A 160 12.69 -6.97 6.24
N ARG A 161 13.36 -7.46 5.21
CA ARG A 161 14.28 -6.66 4.40
C ARG A 161 13.54 -5.59 3.60
N LEU A 162 12.39 -5.94 2.99
CA LEU A 162 11.49 -4.96 2.37
C LEU A 162 11.06 -3.86 3.36
N TYR A 163 10.76 -4.20 4.61
CA TYR A 163 10.44 -3.21 5.65
C TYR A 163 11.62 -2.30 6.00
N ALA A 164 12.86 -2.81 5.96
CA ALA A 164 14.04 -1.98 6.13
C ALA A 164 14.20 -0.96 4.99
N TYR A 165 13.97 -1.38 3.73
CA TYR A 165 13.94 -0.47 2.57
C TYR A 165 12.81 0.56 2.66
N HIS A 166 11.64 0.18 3.16
CA HIS A 166 10.56 1.14 3.43
C HIS A 166 10.95 2.17 4.50
N GLY A 167 11.60 1.74 5.58
CA GLY A 167 12.15 2.65 6.58
C GLY A 167 13.18 3.62 5.99
N ALA A 168 14.06 3.13 5.11
CA ALA A 168 15.04 3.96 4.41
C ALA A 168 14.37 4.98 3.48
N GLU A 169 13.29 4.60 2.79
CA GLU A 169 12.48 5.51 1.98
C GLU A 169 11.91 6.65 2.82
N HIS A 170 11.25 6.34 3.94
CA HIS A 170 10.74 7.38 4.85
C HIS A 170 11.84 8.30 5.41
N LYS A 171 12.97 7.73 5.84
CA LYS A 171 14.11 8.52 6.34
C LYS A 171 14.60 9.48 5.26
N THR A 172 14.70 9.01 4.02
CA THR A 172 15.17 9.81 2.88
C THR A 172 14.21 10.96 2.58
N ILE A 173 12.89 10.70 2.58
CA ILE A 173 11.89 11.75 2.37
C ILE A 173 11.93 12.76 3.52
N ASN A 174 11.97 12.31 4.77
CA ASN A 174 12.08 13.20 5.94
C ASN A 174 13.33 14.09 5.87
N ALA A 175 14.48 13.53 5.47
CA ALA A 175 15.73 14.28 5.28
C ALA A 175 15.59 15.34 4.17
N TYR A 176 15.00 14.95 3.03
CA TYR A 176 14.72 15.85 1.92
C TYR A 176 13.80 17.02 2.32
N GLU A 177 12.72 16.72 3.03
CA GLU A 177 11.76 17.72 3.48
C GLU A 177 12.36 18.71 4.47
N ALA A 178 13.26 18.23 5.33
CA ALA A 178 14.04 19.05 6.25
C ALA A 178 15.18 19.83 5.58
N GLY A 179 15.42 19.64 4.27
CA GLY A 179 16.52 20.27 3.54
C GLY A 179 17.91 19.80 3.98
N ALA A 180 18.01 18.61 4.56
CA ALA A 180 19.28 18.01 4.97
C ALA A 180 20.04 17.43 3.77
N ALA A 181 21.33 17.14 3.97
CA ALA A 181 22.13 16.44 2.98
C ALA A 181 21.58 15.02 2.76
N LEU A 182 21.55 14.58 1.49
CA LEU A 182 21.05 13.27 1.08
C LEU A 182 22.17 12.25 0.94
N ASP A 183 23.01 12.15 1.97
CA ASP A 183 23.98 11.09 2.14
C ASP A 183 23.51 10.11 3.24
N PRO A 184 24.00 8.85 3.24
CA PRO A 184 23.53 7.85 4.20
C PRO A 184 23.71 8.25 5.67
N GLU A 185 24.77 8.98 6.03
CA GLU A 185 25.04 9.35 7.42
C GLU A 185 24.05 10.40 7.94
N SER A 186 23.70 11.37 7.10
CA SER A 186 22.68 12.38 7.37
C SER A 186 21.28 11.74 7.43
N VAL A 187 20.92 10.93 6.43
CA VAL A 187 19.60 10.29 6.31
C VAL A 187 19.31 9.36 7.47
N ASP A 188 20.30 8.61 7.98
CA ASP A 188 20.07 7.63 9.05
C ASP A 188 19.55 8.25 10.37
N ARG A 189 19.77 9.56 10.56
CA ARG A 189 19.32 10.30 11.76
C ARG A 189 17.84 10.66 11.74
N PHE A 190 17.17 10.54 10.60
CA PHE A 190 15.76 10.87 10.45
C PHE A 190 14.84 9.74 10.92
N PRO A 191 13.59 10.04 11.32
CA PRO A 191 12.66 9.02 11.78
C PRO A 191 12.18 8.12 10.64
N VAL A 192 11.88 6.87 10.99
CA VAL A 192 11.25 5.90 10.07
C VAL A 192 9.75 6.12 9.91
N THR A 193 9.13 7.01 10.69
CA THR A 193 7.72 7.34 10.59
C THR A 193 7.51 8.52 9.65
N HIS A 194 6.50 8.45 8.79
CA HIS A 194 6.16 9.52 7.87
C HIS A 194 4.61 9.66 7.77
N PRO A 195 4.03 10.88 7.83
CA PRO A 195 2.58 11.08 7.87
C PRO A 195 1.85 10.63 6.61
N ARG A 196 2.57 10.51 5.47
CA ARG A 196 2.04 10.05 4.18
C ARG A 196 2.25 8.55 3.92
N CYS A 197 2.60 7.77 4.94
CA CYS A 197 2.76 6.33 4.80
C CYS A 197 1.42 5.61 4.63
N GLY A 198 1.38 4.59 3.77
CA GLY A 198 0.21 3.73 3.56
C GLY A 198 -0.29 3.03 4.83
N THR A 199 0.57 2.76 5.82
CA THR A 199 0.13 2.20 7.11
C THR A 199 -0.79 3.14 7.89
N GLY A 200 -0.57 4.46 7.81
CA GLY A 200 -1.48 5.46 8.36
C GLY A 200 -2.81 5.51 7.60
N PHE A 201 -2.76 5.38 6.26
CA PHE A 201 -3.95 5.25 5.43
C PHE A 201 -4.81 4.03 5.82
N LEU A 202 -4.20 2.88 6.09
CA LEU A 202 -4.91 1.68 6.54
C LEU A 202 -5.70 1.93 7.84
N LEU A 203 -5.12 2.64 8.81
CA LEU A 203 -5.82 2.99 10.06
C LEU A 203 -7.02 3.91 9.81
N ILE A 204 -6.87 4.90 8.93
CA ILE A 204 -7.98 5.79 8.55
C ILE A 204 -9.10 4.98 7.89
N VAL A 205 -8.77 4.07 6.98
CA VAL A 205 -9.78 3.19 6.33
C VAL A 205 -10.50 2.33 7.36
N VAL A 206 -9.79 1.71 8.31
CA VAL A 206 -10.42 0.93 9.39
C VAL A 206 -11.40 1.81 10.18
N LEU A 207 -10.99 3.00 10.63
CA LEU A 207 -11.86 3.92 11.38
C LEU A 207 -13.09 4.36 10.58
N LEU A 208 -12.90 4.73 9.30
CA LEU A 208 -14.01 5.13 8.43
C LEU A 208 -14.98 3.96 8.18
N THR A 209 -14.48 2.74 8.02
CA THR A 209 -15.34 1.57 7.81
C THR A 209 -16.17 1.24 9.05
N ILE A 210 -15.64 1.45 10.26
CA ILE A 210 -16.41 1.33 11.51
C ILE A 210 -17.51 2.39 11.55
N LEU A 211 -17.16 3.65 11.27
CA LEU A 211 -18.13 4.77 11.29
C LEU A 211 -19.26 4.55 10.27
N ILE A 212 -18.92 4.22 9.03
CA ILE A 212 -19.92 3.93 7.98
C ILE A 212 -20.73 2.69 8.36
N GLY A 213 -20.10 1.65 8.91
CA GLY A 213 -20.79 0.46 9.37
C GLY A 213 -21.86 0.74 10.43
N VAL A 214 -21.55 1.60 11.40
CA VAL A 214 -22.52 2.05 12.41
C VAL A 214 -23.69 2.80 11.78
N LEU A 215 -23.44 3.64 10.76
CA LEU A 215 -24.48 4.38 10.04
C LEU A 215 -25.39 3.47 9.18
N LEU A 216 -24.85 2.36 8.67
CA LEU A 216 -25.61 1.37 7.89
C LEU A 216 -26.51 0.47 8.75
N GLY A 217 -26.28 0.41 10.07
CA GLY A 217 -27.11 -0.34 11.01
C GLY A 217 -26.95 -1.87 10.91
N ASP A 218 -27.95 -2.57 11.45
CA ASP A 218 -27.99 -4.03 11.48
C ASP A 218 -28.43 -4.60 10.12
N LEU A 219 -27.45 -5.05 9.34
CA LEU A 219 -27.66 -5.72 8.08
C LEU A 219 -27.55 -7.25 8.26
N ALA A 220 -28.42 -7.99 7.57
CA ALA A 220 -28.24 -9.44 7.42
C ALA A 220 -26.88 -9.77 6.79
N LEU A 221 -26.39 -11.00 6.95
CA LEU A 221 -25.03 -11.39 6.57
C LEU A 221 -24.68 -11.03 5.11
N LEU A 222 -25.52 -11.39 4.13
CA LEU A 222 -25.24 -11.11 2.72
C LEU A 222 -25.15 -9.61 2.39
N PRO A 223 -26.13 -8.75 2.74
CA PRO A 223 -26.01 -7.31 2.51
C PRO A 223 -24.87 -6.68 3.33
N ARG A 224 -24.54 -7.21 4.51
CA ARG A 224 -23.37 -6.78 5.28
C ARG A 224 -22.08 -7.05 4.50
N LEU A 225 -21.87 -8.27 4.03
CA LEU A 225 -20.69 -8.64 3.23
C LEU A 225 -20.61 -7.83 1.93
N ALA A 226 -21.73 -7.68 1.22
CA ALA A 226 -21.80 -6.87 0.00
C ALA A 226 -21.43 -5.40 0.28
N SER A 227 -21.89 -4.83 1.40
CA SER A 227 -21.52 -3.47 1.80
C SER A 227 -20.01 -3.31 1.99
N ARG A 228 -19.31 -4.32 2.50
CA ARG A 228 -17.85 -4.24 2.71
C ARG A 228 -17.09 -4.25 1.41
N VAL A 229 -17.55 -5.02 0.41
CA VAL A 229 -16.96 -5.05 -0.92
C VAL A 229 -17.21 -3.74 -1.67
N LEU A 230 -18.42 -3.18 -1.55
CA LEU A 230 -18.77 -1.90 -2.21
C LEU A 230 -18.04 -0.68 -1.63
N LEU A 231 -17.49 -0.80 -0.41
CA LEU A 231 -16.73 0.26 0.27
C LEU A 231 -15.22 0.22 0.00
N ILE A 232 -14.74 -0.77 -0.77
CA ILE A 232 -13.35 -0.84 -1.27
C ILE A 232 -13.18 0.12 -2.44
#